data_AF-A0A317F441-F1
#
_entry.id   AF-A0A317F441-F1
#
_cell.length_a   1.000
_cell.length_b   1.000
_cell.length_c   1.000
_cell.angle_alpha   90.00
_cell.angle_beta   90.00
_cell.angle_gamma   90.00
#
_symmetry.space_group_name_H-M   'P 1'
#
loop_
_entity.id
_entity.type
_entity.pdbx_description
1 polymer ?
#
loop_
_entity_poly.entity_id
_entity_poly.type
_entity_poly.pdbx_seq_one_letter_code
_entity_poly.pdbx_strand_id
1 'polypeptide(L)'
;MKVQGSMIFTLKNGEKALILLAENKDEQEKLYHHLTIDAYQFKSEISETEPRIDYISSGYRNEKNEVTWNDDYIPVPKWFEKN
;
A
#
# COMPACT_ATOMS: atom_id res chain seq x y z
N MET A 1 -13.84 2.94 -5.91
CA MET A 1 -12.51 3.02 -5.28
C MET A 1 -12.01 4.45 -5.23
N LYS A 2 -12.10 5.08 -4.07
CA LYS A 2 -11.45 6.37 -3.79
C LYS A 2 -10.53 6.17 -2.59
N VAL A 3 -9.25 6.50 -2.74
CA VAL A 3 -8.30 6.51 -1.63
C VAL A 3 -8.60 7.76 -0.79
N GLN A 4 -8.85 7.58 0.49
CA GLN A 4 -9.16 8.66 1.44
C GLN A 4 -7.90 9.23 2.08
N GLY A 5 -6.78 8.53 2.00
CA GLY A 5 -5.49 8.98 2.48
C GLY A 5 -4.45 7.89 2.38
N SER A 6 -3.24 8.17 2.85
CA SER A 6 -2.18 7.19 2.94
C SER A 6 -1.36 7.42 4.21
N MET A 7 -0.68 6.37 4.66
CA MET A 7 0.29 6.47 5.73
C MET A 7 1.49 5.57 5.47
N ILE A 8 2.64 5.95 5.99
CA ILE A 8 3.85 5.13 5.93
C ILE A 8 4.01 4.46 7.29
N PHE A 9 4.12 3.13 7.28
CA PHE A 9 4.37 2.32 8.45
C PHE A 9 5.75 1.69 8.35
N THR A 10 6.52 1.72 9.44
CA THR A 10 7.83 1.05 9.50
C THR A 10 7.63 -0.33 10.12
N LEU A 11 7.94 -1.37 9.36
CA LEU A 11 7.90 -2.77 9.80
C LEU A 11 8.98 -3.03 10.86
N LYS A 12 8.83 -4.13 11.60
CA LYS A 12 9.76 -4.48 12.69
C LYS A 12 11.21 -4.69 12.24
N ASN A 13 11.42 -5.01 10.97
CA ASN A 13 12.72 -5.19 10.34
C ASN A 13 13.29 -3.88 9.74
N GLY A 14 12.59 -2.75 9.88
CA GLY A 14 13.02 -1.45 9.37
C GLY A 14 12.56 -1.13 7.95
N GLU A 15 11.93 -2.08 7.25
CA GLU A 15 11.34 -1.86 5.94
C GLU A 15 10.11 -0.94 6.04
N LYS A 16 9.81 -0.19 4.97
CA LYS A 16 8.68 0.75 4.95
C LYS A 16 7.56 0.23 4.07
N ALA A 17 6.36 0.20 4.65
CA ALA A 17 5.13 -0.09 3.95
C ALA A 17 4.31 1.20 3.75
N LEU A 18 3.86 1.45 2.53
CA LEU A 18 2.83 2.45 2.24
C LEU A 18 1.45 1.80 2.40
N ILE A 19 0.63 2.33 3.29
CA ILE A 19 -0.74 1.86 3.51
C ILE A 19 -1.70 2.87 2.87
N LEU A 20 -2.45 2.45 1.87
CA LEU A 20 -3.50 3.26 1.25
C LEU A 20 -4.83 3.03 1.98
N LEU A 21 -5.47 4.11 2.42
CA LEU A 21 -6.70 4.04 3.19
C LEU A 21 -7.91 4.12 2.27
N ALA A 22 -8.73 3.07 2.27
CA ALA A 22 -10.05 3.02 1.68
C ALA A 22 -11.12 3.45 2.70
N GLU A 23 -12.32 3.68 2.19
CA GLU A 23 -13.48 4.15 2.98
C GLU A 23 -13.97 3.14 4.02
N ASN A 24 -13.95 1.86 3.66
CA ASN A 24 -14.44 0.77 4.49
C ASN A 24 -13.75 -0.53 4.09
N LYS A 25 -14.10 -1.63 4.77
CA LYS A 25 -13.53 -2.95 4.53
C LYS A 25 -13.72 -3.43 3.08
N ASP A 26 -14.93 -3.30 2.53
CA ASP A 26 -15.24 -3.79 1.18
C ASP A 26 -14.43 -3.04 0.11
N GLU A 27 -14.28 -1.71 0.25
CA GLU A 27 -13.42 -0.93 -0.64
C GLU A 27 -11.93 -1.20 -0.40
N GLN A 28 -11.52 -1.54 0.83
CA GLN A 28 -10.15 -1.95 1.14
C GLN A 28 -9.77 -3.26 0.44
N GLU A 29 -10.67 -4.24 0.42
CA GLU A 29 -10.48 -5.51 -0.29
C GLU A 29 -10.38 -5.30 -1.81
N LYS A 30 -11.26 -4.48 -2.40
CA LYS A 30 -11.17 -4.13 -3.83
C LYS A 30 -9.86 -3.42 -4.16
N LEU A 31 -9.44 -2.48 -3.31
CA LEU A 31 -8.18 -1.77 -3.45
C LEU A 31 -6.99 -2.73 -3.35
N TYR A 32 -7.03 -3.67 -2.40
CA TYR A 32 -6.01 -4.70 -2.27
C TYR A 32 -5.84 -5.49 -3.57
N HIS A 33 -6.94 -6.04 -4.10
CA HIS A 33 -6.93 -6.80 -5.35
C HIS A 33 -6.39 -6.00 -6.53
N HIS A 34 -6.81 -4.74 -6.68
CA HIS A 34 -6.30 -3.85 -7.73
C HIS A 34 -4.79 -3.62 -7.60
N LEU A 35 -4.28 -3.41 -6.37
CA LEU A 35 -2.85 -3.23 -6.12
C LEU A 35 -2.03 -4.50 -6.46
N THR A 36 -2.60 -5.67 -6.22
CA THR A 36 -1.96 -6.96 -6.52
C THR A 36 -1.87 -7.19 -8.03
N ILE A 37 -2.97 -7.00 -8.76
CA ILE A 37 -3.10 -7.44 -10.16
C ILE A 37 -2.65 -6.36 -11.15
N ASP A 38 -3.18 -5.14 -11.03
CA ASP A 38 -3.16 -4.15 -12.12
C ASP A 38 -2.27 -2.94 -11.85
N ALA A 39 -1.87 -2.71 -10.59
CA ALA A 39 -1.19 -1.48 -10.20
C ALA A 39 0.32 -1.47 -10.52
N TYR A 40 0.80 -2.16 -11.57
CA TYR A 40 2.23 -2.20 -11.90
C TYR A 40 2.81 -0.80 -12.18
N GLN A 41 2.08 0.03 -12.94
CA GLN A 41 2.50 1.40 -13.23
C GLN A 41 2.56 2.26 -11.97
N PHE A 42 1.56 2.15 -11.10
CA PHE A 42 1.55 2.87 -9.84
C PHE A 42 2.68 2.43 -8.89
N LYS A 43 2.91 1.12 -8.75
CA LYS A 43 4.07 0.57 -8.01
C LYS A 43 5.39 1.07 -8.61
N SER A 44 5.44 1.21 -9.92
CA SER A 44 6.60 1.77 -10.63
C SER A 44 6.84 3.24 -10.32
N GLU A 45 5.80 4.07 -10.33
CA GLU A 45 5.90 5.48 -9.97
C GLU A 45 6.32 5.66 -8.50
N ILE A 46 5.84 4.81 -7.59
CA ILE A 46 6.28 4.81 -6.19
C ILE A 46 7.79 4.50 -6.10
N SER A 47 8.27 3.50 -6.82
CA SER A 47 9.68 3.12 -6.80
C SER A 47 10.63 4.25 -7.24
N GLU A 48 10.15 5.15 -8.11
CA GLU A 48 10.91 6.29 -8.64
C GLU A 48 10.80 7.52 -7.74
N THR A 49 9.61 7.80 -7.21
CA THR A 49 9.34 9.01 -6.41
C THR A 49 9.69 8.84 -4.93
N GLU A 50 9.47 7.66 -4.37
CA GLU A 50 9.75 7.33 -2.98
C GLU A 50 10.43 5.94 -2.89
N PRO A 51 11.73 5.85 -3.30
CA PRO A 51 12.47 4.58 -3.38
C PRO A 51 12.69 3.88 -2.04
N ARG A 52 12.33 4.55 -0.93
CA ARG A 52 12.41 4.02 0.43
C ARG A 52 11.20 3.16 0.80
N ILE A 53 10.16 3.13 -0.03
CA ILE A 53 9.00 2.26 0.18
C ILE A 53 9.34 0.87 -0.38
N ASP A 54 9.29 -0.12 0.50
CA ASP A 54 9.57 -1.52 0.18
C ASP A 54 8.28 -2.27 -0.19
N TYR A 55 7.17 -1.91 0.46
CA TYR A 55 5.88 -2.58 0.28
C TYR A 55 4.72 -1.61 0.19
N ILE A 56 3.62 -2.10 -0.36
CA ILE A 56 2.33 -1.44 -0.33
C ILE A 56 1.25 -2.38 0.20
N SER A 57 0.28 -1.83 0.94
CA SER A 57 -0.94 -2.53 1.33
C SER A 57 -2.12 -1.55 1.34
N SER A 58 -3.32 -2.09 1.53
CA SER A 58 -4.54 -1.31 1.72
C SER A 58 -5.08 -1.49 3.15
N GLY A 59 -5.64 -0.41 3.69
CA GLY A 59 -6.29 -0.37 4.98
C GLY A 59 -7.57 0.45 4.96
N TYR A 60 -8.27 0.51 6.08
CA TYR A 60 -9.42 1.39 6.30
C TYR A 60 -9.47 1.82 7.77
N ARG A 61 -10.24 2.87 8.08
CA ARG A 61 -10.55 3.24 9.46
C ARG A 61 -11.80 2.52 9.92
N ASN A 62 -11.70 1.77 11.01
CA ASN A 62 -12.85 1.12 11.62
C ASN A 62 -13.74 2.12 12.38
N GLU A 63 -14.87 1.64 12.91
CA GLU A 63 -15.82 2.46 13.69
C GLU A 63 -15.21 3.09 14.96
N LYS A 64 -14.09 2.54 15.45
CA LYS A 64 -13.33 3.08 16.59
C LYS A 64 -12.28 4.11 16.17
N ASN A 65 -12.27 4.53 14.90
CA ASN A 65 -11.24 5.38 14.29
C ASN A 65 -9.82 4.76 14.29
N GLU A 66 -9.71 3.46 14.49
CA GLU A 66 -8.43 2.76 14.39
C GLU A 66 -8.17 2.38 12.93
N VAL A 67 -6.93 2.52 12.50
CA VAL A 67 -6.52 2.06 11.16
C VAL A 67 -6.21 0.58 11.25
N THR A 68 -6.88 -0.21 10.41
CA THR A 68 -6.57 -1.62 10.18
C THR A 68 -6.19 -1.80 8.72
N TRP A 69 -5.25 -2.70 8.43
CA TRP A 69 -4.79 -2.98 7.06
C TRP A 69 -4.53 -4.47 6.85
N ASN A 70 -4.34 -4.85 5.60
CA ASN A 70 -3.98 -6.22 5.25
C ASN A 70 -2.48 -6.45 5.52
N ASP A 71 -2.15 -7.46 6.32
CA ASP A 71 -0.77 -7.86 6.60
C ASP A 71 -0.11 -8.59 5.41
N ASP A 72 -0.88 -8.94 4.38
CA ASP A 72 -0.33 -9.42 3.11
C ASP A 72 0.26 -8.25 2.31
N TYR A 73 1.50 -7.90 2.62
CA TYR A 73 2.19 -6.81 1.95
C TYR A 73 2.55 -7.14 0.49
N ILE A 74 2.25 -6.22 -0.41
CA ILE A 74 2.59 -6.32 -1.84
C ILE A 74 3.97 -5.67 -2.05
N PRO A 75 4.97 -6.40 -2.57
CA PRO A 75 6.29 -5.81 -2.81
C PRO A 75 6.23 -4.74 -3.90
N VAL A 76 6.94 -3.64 -3.65
CA VAL A 76 7.20 -2.61 -4.66
C VAL A 76 8.50 -2.99 -5.39
N PRO A 77 8.50 -3.09 -6.72
CA PRO A 77 9.71 -3.41 -7.47
C PRO A 77 10.78 -2.36 -7.20
N LYS A 78 12.02 -2.81 -6.99
CA LYS A 78 13.10 -1.86 -6.77
C LYS A 78 13.44 -1.15 -8.07
N TRP A 79 13.71 0.15 -8.00
CA TRP A 79 14.04 0.95 -9.19
C TRP A 79 15.26 0.38 -9.94
N PHE A 80 16.20 -0.26 -9.24
CA PHE A 80 17.39 -0.88 -9.84
C PHE A 80 17.15 -2.27 -10.44
N GLU A 81 16.02 -2.93 -10.13
CA GLU A 81 15.63 -4.20 -10.76
C GLU A 81 14.96 -4.01 -12.13
N LYS A 82 14.70 -2.75 -12.52
CA LYS A 82 14.13 -2.40 -13.82
C LYS A 82 15.18 -2.14 -14.92
N ASN A 83 16.47 -2.28 -14.60
CA ASN A 83 17.60 -2.12 -15.53
C ASN A 83 18.23 -3.46 -15.90
#